data_AF-A0A5E7EUG4-F1
#
_entry.id   AF-A0A5E7EUG4-F1
#
_cell.length_a   1.000
_cell.length_b   1.000
_cell.length_c   1.000
_cell.angle_alpha   90.00
_cell.angle_beta   90.00
_cell.angle_gamma   90.00
#
_symmetry.space_group_name_H-M   'P 1'
#
loop_
_entity.id
_entity.type
_entity.pdbx_description
1 polymer ?
#
loop_
_entity_poly.entity_id
_entity_poly.type
_entity_poly.pdbx_seq_one_letter_code
_entity_poly.pdbx_strand_id
1 'polypeptide(L)'
;MNTFEAPFAQTPRTNAVVLTAATAIGTAGTVLVTAGPNGCVVTSVRATPNGALTATGVDLNKAGKAFRSEAFAAYTLLLTAKRPQLTFDIAPNATLELGPNETLDVSLLVAQAAGVTVSAAWKDY
;
A
#
# COMPACT_ATOMS: atom_id res chain seq x y z
N MET A 1 -17.72 -23.23 -30.94
CA MET A 1 -18.05 -23.07 -29.51
C MET A 1 -16.98 -22.16 -28.93
N ASN A 2 -17.23 -20.85 -28.93
CA ASN A 2 -16.27 -19.89 -28.39
C ASN A 2 -16.51 -19.85 -26.88
N THR A 3 -15.72 -20.61 -26.14
CA THR A 3 -15.65 -20.50 -24.69
C THR A 3 -15.09 -19.12 -24.39
N PHE A 4 -15.95 -18.20 -23.96
CA PHE A 4 -15.53 -17.00 -23.27
C PHE A 4 -14.86 -17.46 -21.96
N GLU A 5 -13.54 -17.62 -21.97
CA GLU A 5 -12.80 -17.56 -20.72
C GLU A 5 -12.93 -16.13 -20.22
N ALA A 6 -13.72 -15.94 -19.17
CA ALA A 6 -13.66 -14.70 -18.40
C ALA A 6 -12.19 -14.48 -18.01
N PRO A 7 -11.63 -13.27 -18.20
CA PRO A 7 -10.25 -13.01 -17.80
C PRO A 7 -10.14 -13.40 -16.33
N PHE A 8 -9.38 -14.47 -16.07
CA PHE A 8 -9.22 -15.01 -14.73
C PHE A 8 -8.67 -13.86 -13.88
N ALA A 9 -9.41 -13.42 -12.87
CA ALA A 9 -8.94 -12.40 -11.93
C ALA A 9 -7.59 -12.89 -11.38
N GLN A 10 -6.52 -12.19 -11.74
CA GLN A 10 -5.16 -12.66 -11.51
C GLN A 10 -4.85 -12.38 -10.05
N THR A 11 -5.11 -13.36 -9.18
CA THR A 11 -5.05 -13.23 -7.72
C THR A 11 -3.82 -12.45 -7.27
N PRO A 12 -3.98 -11.19 -6.81
CA PRO A 12 -2.83 -10.46 -6.30
C PRO A 12 -2.41 -11.09 -5.00
N ARG A 13 -1.11 -11.34 -4.88
CA ARG A 13 -0.58 -12.21 -3.82
C ARG A 13 -0.61 -11.56 -2.43
N THR A 14 -0.83 -10.25 -2.34
CA THR A 14 -0.97 -9.50 -1.09
C THR A 14 -1.93 -8.32 -1.30
N ASN A 15 -2.83 -8.08 -0.33
CA ASN A 15 -3.70 -6.90 -0.29
C ASN A 15 -3.49 -6.02 0.94
N ALA A 16 -2.70 -6.53 1.88
CA ALA A 16 -2.31 -5.82 3.08
C ALA A 16 -0.96 -6.34 3.56
N VAL A 17 -0.15 -5.46 4.11
CA VAL A 17 1.14 -5.78 4.73
C VAL A 17 1.28 -5.01 6.04
N VAL A 18 2.04 -5.57 6.98
CA VAL A 18 2.37 -4.91 8.25
C VAL A 18 3.83 -4.51 8.22
N LEU A 19 4.07 -3.20 8.35
CA LEU A 19 5.41 -2.62 8.37
C LEU A 19 5.83 -2.35 9.82
N THR A 20 6.90 -2.99 10.28
CA THR A 20 7.49 -2.76 11.62
C THR A 20 8.89 -2.15 11.55
N ALA A 21 9.63 -2.42 10.47
CA ALA A 21 10.99 -1.94 10.27
C ALA A 21 11.02 -0.64 9.47
N ALA A 22 12.05 0.18 9.73
CA ALA A 22 12.36 1.33 8.89
C ALA A 22 12.95 0.84 7.56
N THR A 23 12.59 1.52 6.48
CA THR A 23 13.14 1.34 5.13
C THR A 23 13.85 2.63 4.75
N ALA A 24 15.07 2.52 4.23
CA ALA A 24 15.83 3.70 3.82
C ALA A 24 15.15 4.39 2.63
N ILE A 25 15.18 5.71 2.61
CA ILE A 25 14.64 6.49 1.49
C ILE A 25 15.36 6.07 0.19
N GLY A 26 14.60 5.79 -0.86
CA GLY A 26 15.15 5.36 -2.15
C GLY A 26 15.51 3.87 -2.24
N THR A 27 15.12 3.06 -1.25
CA THR A 27 15.18 1.59 -1.34
C THR A 27 13.80 1.01 -1.62
N ALA A 28 13.77 -0.13 -2.32
CA ALA A 28 12.54 -0.87 -2.57
C ALA A 28 11.89 -1.28 -1.25
N GLY A 29 10.59 -1.03 -1.13
CA GLY A 29 9.81 -1.31 0.07
C GLY A 29 9.34 -2.76 0.17
N THR A 30 8.38 -2.98 1.05
CA THR A 30 7.65 -4.25 1.12
C THR A 30 6.55 -4.28 0.05
N VAL A 31 6.45 -5.35 -0.73
CA VAL A 31 5.45 -5.48 -1.80
C VAL A 31 4.03 -5.47 -1.23
N LEU A 32 3.24 -4.45 -1.58
CA LEU A 32 1.84 -4.31 -1.19
C LEU A 32 0.90 -4.97 -2.21
N VAL A 33 1.14 -4.72 -3.51
CA VAL A 33 0.35 -5.29 -4.61
C VAL A 33 1.32 -5.79 -5.69
N THR A 34 0.99 -6.94 -6.28
CA THR A 34 1.60 -7.40 -7.53
C THR A 34 0.49 -7.49 -8.56
N ALA A 35 0.57 -6.69 -9.61
CA ALA A 35 -0.37 -6.74 -10.71
C ALA A 35 -0.20 -8.06 -11.47
N GLY A 36 -1.29 -8.56 -12.04
CA GLY A 36 -1.20 -9.72 -12.91
C GLY A 36 -0.60 -9.40 -14.29
N PRO A 37 -0.41 -10.40 -15.17
CA PRO A 37 -0.03 -10.23 -16.56
C PRO A 37 -0.78 -9.17 -17.38
N ASN A 38 -2.02 -8.81 -17.03
CA ASN A 38 -2.75 -7.75 -17.74
C ASN A 38 -2.59 -6.36 -17.09
N GLY A 39 -1.95 -6.28 -15.93
CA GLY A 39 -1.93 -5.08 -15.10
C GLY A 39 -3.15 -4.96 -14.18
N CYS A 40 -3.21 -3.88 -13.41
CA CYS A 40 -4.38 -3.55 -12.60
C CYS A 40 -4.47 -2.04 -12.31
N VAL A 41 -5.64 -1.59 -11.87
CA VAL A 41 -5.85 -0.24 -11.32
C VAL A 41 -5.94 -0.34 -9.81
N VAL A 42 -5.02 0.30 -9.08
CA VAL A 42 -5.14 0.51 -7.64
C VAL A 42 -6.10 1.67 -7.40
N THR A 43 -7.13 1.43 -6.58
CA THR A 43 -8.24 2.37 -6.34
C THR A 43 -8.20 2.99 -4.96
N SER A 44 -7.52 2.37 -4.00
CA SER A 44 -7.25 2.99 -2.70
C SER A 44 -6.06 2.36 -2.03
N VAL A 45 -5.31 3.16 -1.27
CA VAL A 45 -4.31 2.67 -0.32
C VAL A 45 -4.53 3.38 1.00
N ARG A 46 -4.55 2.61 2.09
CA ARG A 46 -4.75 3.11 3.45
C ARG A 46 -3.69 2.56 4.38
N ALA A 47 -3.14 3.42 5.22
CA ALA A 47 -2.25 3.02 6.30
C ALA A 47 -2.95 3.23 7.65
N THR A 48 -2.88 2.22 8.51
CA THR A 48 -3.52 2.20 9.83
C THR A 48 -2.53 1.68 10.87
N PRO A 49 -2.25 2.41 11.96
CA PRO A 49 -1.35 1.94 12.99
C PRO A 49 -1.98 0.82 13.81
N ASN A 50 -1.15 -0.15 14.16
CA ASN A 50 -1.55 -1.26 15.01
C ASN A 50 -1.38 -0.93 16.50
N GLY A 51 -0.59 0.11 16.83
CA GLY A 51 -0.31 0.57 18.20
C GLY A 51 0.02 2.05 18.29
N ALA A 52 0.74 2.43 19.34
CA ALA A 52 1.33 3.77 19.46
C ALA A 52 2.37 3.98 18.33
N LEU A 53 2.48 5.23 17.87
CA LEU A 53 3.40 5.65 16.83
C LEU A 53 4.33 6.74 17.33
N THR A 54 5.61 6.60 16.98
CA THR A 54 6.49 7.75 16.81
C THR A 54 6.20 8.40 15.45
N ALA A 55 6.37 9.71 15.31
CA ALA A 55 6.17 10.39 14.04
C ALA A 55 6.97 9.70 12.91
N THR A 56 6.32 9.41 11.79
CA THR A 56 6.90 8.60 10.70
C THR A 56 6.27 8.92 9.35
N GLY A 57 7.05 8.77 8.28
CA GLY A 57 6.53 8.74 6.92
C GLY A 57 6.16 7.33 6.46
N VAL A 58 5.21 7.25 5.54
CA VAL A 58 4.86 6.07 4.76
C VAL A 58 4.97 6.45 3.29
N ASP A 59 5.83 5.76 2.56
CA ASP A 59 6.04 5.99 1.13
C ASP A 59 5.40 4.88 0.30
N LEU A 60 4.74 5.27 -0.79
CA LEU A 60 4.38 4.37 -1.88
C LEU A 60 5.49 4.40 -2.92
N ASN A 61 5.93 3.22 -3.34
CA ASN A 61 7.00 3.04 -4.30
C ASN A 61 6.50 2.26 -5.50
N LYS A 62 6.84 2.75 -6.70
CA LYS A 62 6.54 2.11 -7.96
C LYS A 62 7.84 1.96 -8.73
N ALA A 63 8.12 0.77 -9.25
CA ALA A 63 9.39 0.45 -9.92
C ALA A 63 10.63 0.87 -9.10
N GLY A 64 10.59 0.63 -7.78
CA GLY A 64 11.68 0.95 -6.85
C GLY A 64 11.87 2.44 -6.55
N LYS A 65 10.97 3.32 -6.98
CA LYS A 65 11.02 4.76 -6.70
C LYS A 65 9.82 5.22 -5.89
N ALA A 66 10.08 5.97 -4.81
CA ALA A 66 9.03 6.67 -4.09
C ALA A 66 8.34 7.67 -5.01
N PHE A 67 7.01 7.63 -5.09
CA PHE A 67 6.23 8.54 -5.93
C PHE A 67 5.14 9.29 -5.15
N ARG A 68 4.73 8.77 -3.99
CA ARG A 68 3.81 9.43 -3.06
C ARG A 68 4.24 9.12 -1.63
N SER A 69 4.05 10.09 -0.74
CA SER A 69 4.38 9.96 0.67
C SER A 69 3.30 10.62 1.51
N GLU A 70 3.06 10.05 2.69
CA GLU A 70 2.18 10.59 3.71
C GLU A 70 2.87 10.44 5.07
N ALA A 71 2.48 11.26 6.05
CA ALA A 71 3.12 11.26 7.36
C ALA A 71 2.11 11.07 8.50
N PHE A 72 2.45 10.20 9.43
CA PHE A 72 1.81 10.16 10.74
C PHE A 72 2.52 11.11 11.68
N ALA A 73 1.75 11.96 12.36
CA ALA A 73 2.21 12.58 13.60
C ALA A 73 2.38 11.52 14.70
N ALA A 74 3.13 11.84 15.74
CA ALA A 74 3.21 10.98 16.92
C ALA A 74 1.81 10.74 17.50
N TYR A 75 1.52 9.50 17.88
CA TYR A 75 0.20 9.09 18.35
C TYR A 75 0.34 8.09 19.50
N THR A 76 -0.39 8.33 20.59
CA THR A 76 -0.48 7.37 21.69
C THR A 76 -1.79 6.61 21.59
N LEU A 77 -1.72 5.28 21.57
CA LEU A 77 -2.90 4.43 21.52
C LEU A 77 -3.62 4.42 22.87
N LEU A 78 -4.91 4.75 22.87
CA LEU A 78 -5.82 4.54 23.98
C LEU A 78 -6.89 3.52 23.56
N LEU A 79 -7.35 2.68 24.49
CA LEU A 79 -8.23 1.53 24.20
C LEU A 79 -9.52 1.90 23.43
N THR A 80 -10.05 3.10 23.62
CA THR A 80 -11.29 3.58 23.00
C THR A 80 -11.07 4.73 22.02
N ALA A 81 -9.83 5.16 21.80
CA ALA A 81 -9.55 6.27 20.89
C ALA A 81 -9.62 5.82 19.43
N LYS A 82 -10.15 6.70 18.58
CA LYS A 82 -10.05 6.55 17.13
C LYS A 82 -8.57 6.51 16.74
N ARG A 83 -8.16 5.47 16.01
CA ARG A 83 -6.82 5.40 15.43
C ARG A 83 -6.73 6.37 14.25
N PRO A 84 -5.62 7.12 14.11
CA PRO A 84 -5.41 7.91 12.91
C PRO A 84 -5.31 6.97 11.71
N GLN A 85 -5.85 7.39 10.58
CA GLN A 85 -5.74 6.65 9.32
C GLN A 85 -5.19 7.60 8.27
N LEU A 86 -4.18 7.17 7.55
CA LEU A 86 -3.72 7.86 6.35
C LEU A 86 -4.39 7.21 5.14
N THR A 87 -4.88 8.05 4.24
CA THR A 87 -5.40 7.63 2.95
C THR A 87 -4.57 8.34 1.91
N PHE A 88 -3.98 7.57 1.00
CA PHE A 88 -3.28 8.15 -0.14
C PHE A 88 -4.32 8.61 -1.15
N ASP A 89 -4.12 9.80 -1.72
CA ASP A 89 -5.07 10.41 -2.66
C ASP A 89 -5.08 9.71 -4.03
N ILE A 90 -5.61 8.50 -4.08
CA ILE A 90 -5.79 7.72 -5.29
C ILE A 90 -7.25 7.92 -5.73
N ALA A 91 -7.48 8.94 -6.56
CA ALA A 91 -8.80 9.33 -7.01
C ALA A 91 -9.15 8.70 -8.38
N PRO A 92 -10.44 8.60 -8.76
CA PRO A 92 -10.85 8.05 -10.05
C PRO A 92 -10.31 8.80 -11.29
N ASN A 93 -9.93 10.07 -11.12
CA ASN A 93 -9.28 10.91 -12.13
C ASN A 93 -7.75 10.98 -11.99
N ALA A 94 -7.18 10.30 -10.99
CA ALA A 94 -5.75 10.18 -10.71
C ALA A 94 -5.46 8.72 -10.30
N THR A 95 -5.89 7.79 -11.15
CA THR A 95 -5.76 6.34 -10.92
C THR A 95 -4.29 5.94 -10.88
N LEU A 96 -3.97 5.02 -9.97
CA LEU A 96 -2.65 4.39 -9.92
C LEU A 96 -2.72 3.10 -10.74
N GLU A 97 -2.30 3.20 -12.00
CA GLU A 97 -2.22 2.04 -12.89
C GLU A 97 -0.89 1.31 -12.68
N LEU A 98 -0.95 -0.02 -12.61
CA LEU A 98 0.20 -0.91 -12.61
C LEU A 98 0.20 -1.69 -13.92
N GLY A 99 1.33 -1.69 -14.61
CA GLY A 99 1.52 -2.47 -15.83
C GLY A 99 1.58 -3.97 -15.57
N PRO A 100 1.69 -4.78 -16.64
CA PRO A 100 1.88 -6.22 -16.55
C PRO A 100 2.98 -6.64 -15.56
N ASN A 101 2.60 -7.42 -14.54
CA ASN A 101 3.50 -7.94 -13.50
C ASN A 101 4.23 -6.86 -12.65
N GLU A 102 3.78 -5.61 -12.72
CA GLU A 102 4.39 -4.52 -11.95
C GLU A 102 3.99 -4.60 -10.46
N THR A 103 4.89 -4.15 -9.58
CA THR A 103 4.63 -4.09 -8.14
C THR A 103 4.42 -2.67 -7.65
N LEU A 104 3.55 -2.57 -6.65
CA LEU A 104 3.45 -1.43 -5.76
C LEU A 104 4.02 -1.84 -4.42
N ASP A 105 5.06 -1.15 -3.97
CA ASP A 105 5.71 -1.42 -2.69
C ASP A 105 5.44 -0.28 -1.70
N VAL A 106 5.55 -0.57 -0.42
CA VAL A 106 5.35 0.40 0.66
C VAL A 106 6.50 0.37 1.64
N SER A 107 6.89 1.56 2.08
CA SER A 107 8.03 1.77 2.98
C SER A 107 7.60 2.58 4.18
N LEU A 108 8.22 2.30 5.32
CA LEU A 108 8.02 3.03 6.56
C LEU A 108 9.35 3.71 6.93
N LEU A 109 9.36 5.01 7.19
CA LEU A 109 10.62 5.74 7.38
C LEU A 109 11.20 5.63 8.80
N VAL A 110 10.36 5.33 9.79
CA VAL A 110 10.76 5.11 11.18
C VAL A 110 10.15 3.81 11.68
N ALA A 111 10.95 2.94 12.30
CA ALA A 111 10.49 1.67 12.82
C ALA A 111 9.39 1.86 13.88
N GLN A 112 8.35 1.02 13.83
CA GLN A 112 7.21 1.07 14.73
C GLN A 112 7.03 -0.30 15.37
N ALA A 113 7.16 -0.39 16.70
CA ALA A 113 7.16 -1.67 17.41
C ALA A 113 5.87 -2.48 17.20
N ALA A 114 4.71 -1.81 17.23
CA ALA A 114 3.43 -2.45 16.95
C ALA A 114 3.14 -2.59 15.43
N GLY A 115 3.85 -1.82 14.62
CA GLY A 115 3.72 -1.76 13.17
C GLY A 115 2.57 -0.89 12.65
N VAL A 116 2.59 -0.70 11.33
CA VAL A 116 1.56 -0.02 10.56
C VAL A 116 1.04 -0.99 9.50
N THR A 117 -0.26 -1.28 9.52
CA THR A 117 -0.91 -2.06 8.48
C THR A 117 -1.21 -1.15 7.29
N VAL A 118 -0.68 -1.49 6.12
CA VAL A 118 -1.00 -0.82 4.86
C VAL A 118 -1.83 -1.77 4.01
N SER A 119 -2.99 -1.33 3.54
CA SER A 119 -3.92 -2.11 2.73
C SER A 119 -4.26 -1.41 1.42
N ALA A 120 -4.40 -2.17 0.35
CA ALA A 120 -4.81 -1.68 -0.96
C ALA A 120 -6.14 -2.30 -1.41
N ALA A 121 -6.90 -1.54 -2.19
CA ALA A 121 -7.95 -2.05 -3.06
C ALA A 121 -7.57 -1.79 -4.52
N TRP A 122 -7.96 -2.69 -5.41
CA TRP A 122 -7.67 -2.59 -6.84
C TRP A 122 -8.76 -3.28 -7.66
N LYS A 123 -8.64 -3.12 -8.98
CA LYS A 123 -9.43 -3.80 -9.98
C LYS A 123 -8.49 -4.27 -11.09
N ASP A 124 -8.54 -5.56 -11.41
CA ASP A 124 -7.77 -6.12 -12.53
C ASP A 124 -8.35 -5.67 -13.89
N TYR A 125 -7.52 -5.74 -14.93
CA TYR A 125 -7.93 -5.55 -16.32
C TYR A 125 -8.35 -6.85 -16.99
#